data_AF-A0A6N6S629-F1
#
_entry.id   AF-A0A6N6S629-F1
#
_cell.length_a   1.000
_cell.length_b   1.000
_cell.length_c   1.000
_cell.angle_alpha   90.00
_cell.angle_beta   90.00
_cell.angle_gamma   90.00
#
_symmetry.space_group_name_H-M   'P 1'
#
loop_
_entity.id
_entity.type
_entity.pdbx_description
1 polymer ?
#
loop_
_entity_poly.entity_id
_entity_poly.type
_entity_poly.pdbx_seq_one_letter_code
_entity_poly.pdbx_strand_id
1 'polypeptide(L)'
;MERIRQENTVKEIIENFPVTRRIFETYGIMCGGNILPDKPLSFFAKMHNISPVKLIDDLQKLIDGVVDSNSDVAITKPQTEHVYEMFVKTAILIVLSTGCLYGASLLAYMAYRNSMTSVSWILLETHGDTQVYGWVGLFIMGISYFALPKFWNTMLYSTPLAYKSFFLMIAGIFLSFVFKTLSYYSGFFFFKIPALFGCILQAASIVLFIYVICRTFFSA
;
A
#
# COMPACT_ATOMS: atom_id res chain seq x y z
N MET A 1 -6.30 -38.58 -13.22
CA MET A 1 -6.27 -37.23 -13.81
C MET A 1 -5.02 -36.54 -13.35
N GLU A 2 -4.31 -35.87 -14.25
CA GLU A 2 -3.05 -35.19 -13.93
C GLU A 2 -3.34 -33.99 -13.03
N ARG A 3 -2.64 -33.90 -11.88
CA ARG A 3 -2.87 -32.88 -10.86
C ARG A 3 -2.02 -31.66 -11.18
N ILE A 4 -2.61 -30.47 -11.17
CA ILE A 4 -1.85 -29.22 -11.35
C ILE A 4 -0.83 -29.06 -10.22
N ARG A 5 0.40 -28.70 -10.58
CA ARG A 5 1.51 -28.39 -9.67
C ARG A 5 1.91 -26.93 -9.77
N GLN A 6 2.67 -26.43 -8.78
CA GLN A 6 3.04 -25.02 -8.67
C GLN A 6 4.03 -24.56 -9.76
N GLU A 7 4.76 -25.53 -10.31
CA GLU A 7 5.75 -25.39 -11.38
C GLU A 7 5.14 -25.38 -12.78
N ASN A 8 3.91 -25.90 -12.97
CA ASN A 8 3.24 -25.85 -14.26
C ASN A 8 3.05 -24.40 -14.69
N THR A 9 3.27 -24.12 -15.98
CA THR A 9 3.15 -22.75 -16.48
C THR A 9 1.69 -22.42 -16.75
N VAL A 10 1.33 -21.13 -16.64
CA VAL A 10 -0.02 -20.67 -16.98
C VAL A 10 -0.37 -21.04 -18.43
N LYS A 11 0.63 -20.98 -19.32
CA LYS A 11 0.51 -21.44 -20.70
C LYS A 11 0.13 -22.91 -20.81
N GLU A 12 0.91 -23.79 -20.19
CA GLU A 12 0.69 -25.23 -20.20
C GLU A 12 -0.69 -25.61 -19.63
N ILE A 13 -1.11 -24.97 -18.54
CA ILE A 13 -2.41 -25.25 -17.89
C ILE A 13 -3.57 -24.87 -18.82
N ILE A 14 -3.51 -23.72 -19.49
CA ILE A 14 -4.60 -23.29 -20.39
C ILE A 14 -4.61 -24.13 -21.67
N GLU A 15 -3.45 -24.54 -22.20
CA GLU A 15 -3.35 -25.42 -23.37
C GLU A 15 -3.93 -26.82 -23.08
N ASN A 16 -3.62 -27.38 -21.90
CA ASN A 16 -4.12 -28.69 -21.48
C ASN A 16 -5.58 -28.65 -20.98
N PHE A 17 -6.00 -27.54 -20.36
CA PHE A 17 -7.33 -27.37 -19.79
C PHE A 17 -7.94 -26.00 -20.17
N PRO A 18 -8.52 -25.86 -21.39
CA PRO A 18 -9.03 -24.58 -21.89
C PRO A 18 -10.09 -23.91 -21.00
N VAL A 19 -10.84 -24.69 -20.21
CA VAL A 19 -11.85 -24.20 -19.25
C VAL A 19 -11.25 -23.28 -18.18
N THR A 20 -9.95 -23.44 -17.87
CA THR A 20 -9.26 -22.63 -16.85
C THR A 20 -8.98 -21.20 -17.30
N ARG A 21 -9.04 -20.90 -18.61
CA ARG A 21 -8.77 -19.57 -19.18
C ARG A 21 -9.58 -18.46 -18.51
N ARG A 22 -10.86 -18.71 -18.19
CA ARG A 22 -11.75 -17.70 -17.58
C ARG A 22 -11.29 -17.23 -16.18
N ILE A 23 -10.69 -18.13 -15.40
CA ILE A 23 -10.09 -17.75 -14.11
C ILE A 23 -8.97 -16.74 -14.34
N PHE A 24 -8.09 -17.05 -15.28
CA PHE A 24 -6.95 -16.22 -15.64
C PHE A 24 -7.38 -14.85 -16.23
N GLU A 25 -8.44 -14.80 -17.03
CA GLU A 25 -9.04 -13.54 -17.52
C GLU A 25 -9.56 -12.65 -16.39
N THR A 26 -10.14 -13.24 -15.33
CA THR A 26 -10.64 -12.49 -14.17
C THR A 26 -9.53 -11.71 -13.44
N TYR A 27 -8.28 -12.18 -13.54
CA TYR A 27 -7.12 -11.51 -12.96
C TYR A 27 -6.47 -10.46 -13.87
N GLY A 28 -7.04 -10.19 -15.06
CA GLY A 28 -6.56 -9.13 -15.96
C GLY A 28 -5.26 -9.45 -16.69
N ILE A 29 -4.96 -10.74 -16.87
CA ILE A 29 -3.69 -11.23 -17.46
C ILE A 29 -3.55 -10.88 -18.94
N MET A 30 -4.68 -10.71 -19.63
CA MET A 30 -4.67 -10.34 -21.03
C MET A 30 -4.48 -8.82 -21.14
N CYS A 31 -3.22 -8.38 -20.99
CA CYS A 31 -2.78 -7.08 -21.47
C CYS A 31 -2.82 -7.06 -23.02
N GLY A 32 -4.03 -7.07 -23.60
CA GLY A 32 -4.27 -6.72 -25.00
C GLY A 32 -3.71 -7.67 -26.06
N GLY A 33 -3.43 -8.94 -25.78
CA GLY A 33 -2.97 -9.90 -26.80
C GLY A 33 -3.10 -11.36 -26.39
N ASN A 34 -3.14 -12.26 -27.39
CA ASN A 34 -3.23 -13.73 -27.24
C ASN A 34 -1.96 -14.40 -26.64
N ILE A 35 -1.05 -13.62 -26.05
CA ILE A 35 0.23 -14.12 -25.53
C ILE A 35 0.01 -14.58 -24.09
N LEU A 36 -0.01 -15.90 -23.89
CA LEU A 36 -0.07 -16.49 -22.56
C LEU A 36 1.29 -16.40 -21.86
N PRO A 37 1.34 -16.00 -20.58
CA PRO A 37 2.60 -15.92 -19.85
C PRO A 37 3.19 -17.32 -19.64
N ASP A 38 4.41 -17.52 -20.14
CA ASP A 38 5.21 -18.73 -19.90
C ASP A 38 5.96 -18.61 -18.55
N LYS A 39 5.16 -18.49 -17.48
CA LYS A 39 5.66 -18.37 -16.11
C LYS A 39 4.97 -19.41 -15.22
N PRO A 40 5.67 -19.93 -14.19
CA PRO A 40 5.08 -20.86 -13.23
C PRO A 40 3.82 -20.28 -12.57
N LEU A 41 2.84 -21.15 -12.30
CA LEU A 41 1.60 -20.77 -11.64
C LEU A 41 1.82 -20.11 -10.26
N SER A 42 2.85 -20.55 -9.53
CA SER A 42 3.25 -19.93 -8.27
C SER A 42 3.69 -18.47 -8.42
N PHE A 43 4.44 -18.15 -9.47
CA PHE A 43 4.83 -16.77 -9.80
C PHE A 43 3.61 -15.93 -10.13
N PHE A 44 2.70 -16.50 -10.92
CA PHE A 44 1.44 -15.87 -11.27
C PHE A 44 0.59 -15.55 -10.02
N ALA A 45 0.37 -16.54 -9.15
CA ALA A 45 -0.40 -16.38 -7.92
C ALA A 45 0.18 -15.27 -7.03
N LYS A 46 1.51 -15.27 -6.84
CA LYS A 46 2.21 -14.26 -6.03
C LYS A 46 2.13 -12.85 -6.63
N MET A 47 2.29 -12.71 -7.94
CA MET A 47 2.17 -11.41 -8.64
C MET A 47 0.79 -10.78 -8.44
N HIS A 48 -0.25 -11.60 -8.38
CA HIS A 48 -1.63 -11.19 -8.13
C HIS A 48 -2.03 -11.23 -6.64
N ASN A 49 -1.08 -11.48 -5.74
CA ASN A 49 -1.26 -11.56 -4.28
C ASN A 49 -2.32 -12.60 -3.87
N ILE A 50 -2.25 -13.78 -4.47
CA ILE A 50 -3.14 -14.92 -4.23
C ILE A 50 -2.31 -16.07 -3.65
N SER A 51 -2.86 -16.81 -2.70
CA SER A 51 -2.26 -18.05 -2.21
C SER A 51 -2.12 -19.07 -3.37
N PRO A 52 -0.89 -19.53 -3.71
CA PRO A 52 -0.69 -20.51 -4.77
C PRO A 52 -1.48 -21.80 -4.54
N VAL A 53 -1.59 -22.22 -3.28
CA VAL A 53 -2.34 -23.44 -2.90
C VAL A 53 -3.82 -23.30 -3.20
N LYS A 54 -4.39 -22.13 -2.87
CA LYS A 54 -5.82 -21.86 -3.10
C LYS A 54 -6.13 -21.76 -4.59
N LEU A 55 -5.25 -21.11 -5.37
CA LEU A 55 -5.41 -21.02 -6.81
C LEU A 55 -5.38 -22.41 -7.48
N ILE A 56 -4.48 -23.29 -7.04
CA ILE A 56 -4.41 -24.67 -7.54
C ILE A 56 -5.69 -25.44 -7.20
N ASP A 57 -6.20 -25.30 -5.97
CA ASP A 57 -7.44 -25.96 -5.55
C ASP A 57 -8.65 -25.53 -6.37
N ASP A 58 -8.78 -24.22 -6.65
CA ASP A 58 -9.85 -23.69 -7.50
C ASP A 58 -9.74 -24.19 -8.95
N LEU A 59 -8.53 -24.22 -9.51
CA LEU A 59 -8.29 -24.74 -10.86
C LEU A 59 -8.59 -26.24 -10.95
N GLN A 60 -8.22 -27.01 -9.93
CA GLN A 60 -8.49 -28.45 -9.89
C GLN A 60 -9.98 -28.74 -9.81
N LYS A 61 -10.74 -28.00 -8.98
CA LYS A 61 -12.20 -28.12 -8.86
C LYS A 61 -12.93 -27.85 -10.18
N LEU A 62 -12.42 -26.92 -11.00
CA LEU A 62 -12.94 -26.65 -12.34
C LEU A 62 -12.64 -27.78 -13.31
N ILE A 63 -11.43 -28.34 -13.27
CA ILE A 63 -11.04 -29.47 -14.12
C ILE A 63 -11.86 -30.72 -13.79
N ASP A 64 -12.09 -30.96 -12.50
CA ASP A 64 -12.83 -32.11 -12.01
C ASP A 64 -14.36 -31.98 -12.23
N GLY A 65 -14.83 -30.85 -12.79
CA GLY A 65 -16.25 -30.60 -13.07
C GLY A 65 -17.12 -30.43 -11.82
N VAL A 66 -16.49 -30.24 -10.65
CA VAL A 66 -17.17 -30.07 -9.35
C VAL A 66 -17.86 -28.70 -9.27
N VAL A 67 -17.35 -27.73 -10.02
CA VAL A 67 -17.88 -26.37 -10.12
C VAL A 67 -18.27 -26.12 -11.57
N ASP A 68 -19.52 -25.73 -11.79
CA ASP A 68 -20.01 -25.43 -13.14
C ASP A 68 -19.33 -24.18 -13.68
N SER A 69 -18.90 -24.23 -14.94
CA SER A 69 -18.29 -23.14 -15.70
C SER A 69 -19.11 -21.85 -15.75
N ASN A 70 -20.41 -21.92 -15.44
CA ASN A 70 -21.33 -20.78 -15.35
C ASN A 70 -21.59 -20.27 -13.93
N SER A 71 -21.12 -20.97 -12.89
CA SER A 71 -21.35 -20.56 -11.51
C SER A 71 -20.33 -19.49 -11.09
N ASP A 72 -20.81 -18.29 -10.77
CA ASP A 72 -20.01 -17.18 -10.19
C ASP A 72 -19.44 -17.51 -8.78
N VAL A 73 -19.50 -18.76 -8.35
CA VAL A 73 -19.53 -19.14 -6.92
C VAL A 73 -18.15 -19.48 -6.34
N ALA A 74 -17.09 -19.68 -7.13
CA ALA A 74 -15.81 -20.09 -6.53
C ALA A 74 -14.56 -19.52 -7.22
N ILE A 75 -14.65 -18.37 -7.87
CA ILE A 75 -13.43 -17.68 -8.29
C ILE A 75 -12.87 -17.02 -7.04
N THR A 76 -11.71 -17.47 -6.54
CA THR A 76 -10.96 -16.70 -5.54
C THR A 76 -10.80 -15.29 -6.08
N LYS A 77 -11.61 -14.35 -5.57
CA LYS A 77 -11.32 -12.94 -5.78
C LYS A 77 -9.89 -12.73 -5.27
N PRO A 78 -9.03 -12.06 -6.05
CA PRO A 78 -7.70 -11.78 -5.56
C PRO A 78 -7.85 -11.17 -4.16
N GLN A 79 -7.05 -11.62 -3.20
CA GLN A 79 -6.87 -10.83 -1.99
C GLN A 79 -6.09 -9.60 -2.41
N THR A 80 -6.78 -8.68 -3.10
CA THR A 80 -6.35 -7.32 -3.27
C THR A 80 -6.46 -6.70 -1.90
N GLU A 81 -5.48 -6.98 -1.07
CA GLU A 81 -5.23 -6.17 0.09
C GLU A 81 -4.78 -4.82 -0.45
N HIS A 82 -5.76 -3.96 -0.72
CA HIS A 82 -5.62 -2.60 -1.22
C HIS A 82 -4.98 -1.67 -0.16
N VAL A 83 -4.13 -2.21 0.72
CA VAL A 83 -3.41 -1.48 1.75
C VAL A 83 -2.70 -0.29 1.10
N TYR A 84 -1.98 -0.54 0.00
CA TYR A 84 -1.26 0.50 -0.72
C TYR A 84 -2.15 1.66 -1.19
N GLU A 85 -3.40 1.38 -1.58
CA GLU A 85 -4.32 2.42 -2.03
C GLU A 85 -4.69 3.36 -0.90
N MET A 86 -4.88 2.84 0.31
CA MET A 86 -5.16 3.65 1.48
C MET A 86 -4.00 4.64 1.74
N PHE A 87 -2.75 4.15 1.70
CA PHE A 87 -1.56 4.98 1.80
C PHE A 87 -1.49 6.05 0.71
N VAL A 88 -1.63 5.66 -0.57
CA VAL A 88 -1.50 6.58 -1.71
C VAL A 88 -2.63 7.61 -1.75
N LYS A 89 -3.88 7.19 -1.55
CA LYS A 89 -5.04 8.10 -1.51
C LYS A 89 -4.89 9.10 -0.38
N THR A 90 -4.50 8.65 0.82
CA THR A 90 -4.27 9.56 1.95
C THR A 90 -3.06 10.47 1.72
N ALA A 91 -2.00 9.99 1.06
CA ALA A 91 -0.87 10.84 0.67
C ALA A 91 -1.29 11.96 -0.29
N ILE A 92 -2.16 11.66 -1.25
CA ILE A 92 -2.74 12.66 -2.16
C ILE A 92 -3.63 13.66 -1.39
N LEU A 93 -4.44 13.19 -0.45
CA LEU A 93 -5.25 14.08 0.37
C LEU A 93 -4.38 15.02 1.22
N ILE A 94 -3.33 14.52 1.85
CA ILE A 94 -2.43 15.33 2.68
C ILE A 94 -1.61 16.31 1.82
N VAL A 95 -1.06 15.86 0.68
CA VAL A 95 -0.28 16.76 -0.19
C VAL A 95 -1.14 17.89 -0.74
N LEU A 96 -2.42 17.67 -1.06
CA LEU A 96 -3.28 18.75 -1.56
C LEU A 96 -3.74 19.68 -0.44
N SER A 97 -3.93 19.17 0.78
CA SER A 97 -4.41 19.93 1.93
C SER A 97 -3.26 20.60 2.71
N THR A 98 -2.76 19.95 3.77
CA THR A 98 -1.73 20.52 4.66
C THR A 98 -0.34 20.58 4.01
N GLY A 99 -0.17 19.95 2.85
CA GLY A 99 0.96 20.19 1.95
C GLY A 99 0.79 21.50 1.19
N CYS A 100 0.19 21.44 0.01
CA CYS A 100 0.11 22.53 -0.96
C CYS A 100 -0.74 23.71 -0.47
N LEU A 101 -1.96 23.50 -0.01
CA LEU A 101 -2.84 24.61 0.39
C LEU A 101 -2.28 25.35 1.61
N TYR A 102 -1.88 24.61 2.64
CA TYR A 102 -1.26 25.21 3.82
C TYR A 102 0.07 25.88 3.48
N GLY A 103 0.95 25.22 2.72
CA GLY A 103 2.23 25.79 2.27
C GLY A 103 2.05 27.05 1.42
N ALA A 104 1.08 27.06 0.50
CA ALA A 104 0.75 28.23 -0.30
C ALA A 104 0.25 29.39 0.58
N SER A 105 -0.52 29.11 1.64
CA SER A 105 -0.96 30.15 2.57
C SER A 105 0.21 30.76 3.37
N LEU A 106 1.19 29.95 3.77
CA LEU A 106 2.43 30.44 4.39
C LEU A 106 3.23 31.32 3.41
N LEU A 107 3.38 30.90 2.15
CA LEU A 107 4.05 31.69 1.11
C LEU A 107 3.32 33.00 0.81
N ALA A 108 2.00 32.98 0.72
CA ALA A 108 1.19 34.18 0.52
C ALA A 108 1.35 35.15 1.70
N TYR A 109 1.42 34.64 2.94
CA TYR A 109 1.72 35.45 4.11
C TYR A 109 3.12 36.07 4.05
N MET A 110 4.14 35.31 3.65
CA MET A 110 5.50 35.84 3.44
C MET A 110 5.53 36.97 2.42
N ALA A 111 4.83 36.79 1.29
CA ALA A 111 4.71 37.81 0.26
C ALA A 111 4.00 39.06 0.78
N TYR A 112 2.88 38.90 1.49
CA TYR A 112 2.14 40.02 2.09
C TYR A 112 3.00 40.81 3.09
N ARG A 113 3.83 40.12 3.88
CA ARG A 113 4.74 40.75 4.85
C ARG A 113 6.05 41.24 4.23
N ASN A 114 6.27 41.04 2.93
CA ASN A 114 7.53 41.33 2.23
C ASN A 114 8.76 40.78 2.97
N SER A 115 8.65 39.59 3.56
CA SER A 115 9.73 38.98 4.33
C SER A 115 9.63 37.46 4.36
N MET A 116 10.71 36.81 3.94
CA MET A 116 10.87 35.35 3.95
C MET A 116 10.96 34.77 5.37
N THR A 117 11.26 35.60 6.38
CA THR A 117 11.39 35.17 7.78
C THR A 117 10.16 35.51 8.62
N SER A 118 9.08 35.97 7.98
CA SER A 118 7.85 36.37 8.68
C SER A 118 7.02 35.20 9.20
N VAL A 119 7.20 34.00 8.63
CA VAL A 119 6.58 32.77 9.13
C VAL A 119 7.50 32.16 10.18
N SER A 120 6.91 31.72 11.30
CA SER A 120 7.69 31.09 12.36
C SER A 120 8.23 29.73 11.94
N TRP A 121 9.38 29.37 12.52
CA TRP A 121 9.99 28.06 12.29
C TRP A 121 9.05 26.90 12.62
N ILE A 122 8.21 27.05 13.66
CA ILE A 122 7.25 26.01 14.07
C ILE A 122 6.22 25.74 12.97
N LEU A 123 5.67 26.78 12.34
CA LEU A 123 4.69 26.61 11.26
C LEU A 123 5.34 26.08 9.98
N LEU A 124 6.56 26.53 9.66
CA LEU A 124 7.33 26.01 8.53
C LEU A 124 7.67 24.53 8.69
N GLU A 125 8.13 24.14 9.88
CA GLU A 125 8.40 22.73 10.21
C GLU A 125 7.13 21.90 10.22
N THR A 126 6.01 22.45 10.70
CA THR A 126 4.70 21.78 10.65
C THR A 126 4.24 21.50 9.22
N HIS A 127 4.46 22.42 8.28
CA HIS A 127 4.26 22.17 6.85
C HIS A 127 5.24 21.13 6.29
N GLY A 128 6.50 21.20 6.69
CA GLY A 128 7.53 20.23 6.28
C GLY A 128 7.19 18.80 6.73
N ASP A 129 6.71 18.64 7.97
CA ASP A 129 6.27 17.38 8.57
C ASP A 129 5.18 16.70 7.73
N THR A 130 4.15 17.47 7.32
CA THR A 130 3.06 16.94 6.49
C THR A 130 3.48 16.61 5.06
N GLN A 131 4.44 17.34 4.48
CA GLN A 131 5.01 17.00 3.17
C GLN A 131 5.89 15.74 3.24
N VAL A 132 6.79 15.66 4.22
CA VAL A 132 7.75 14.55 4.34
C VAL A 132 7.04 13.27 4.76
N TYR A 133 6.31 13.28 5.88
CA TYR A 133 5.70 12.06 6.40
C TYR A 133 4.33 11.79 5.76
N GLY A 134 3.55 12.85 5.53
CA GLY A 134 2.19 12.73 5.02
C GLY A 134 2.07 12.59 3.51
N TRP A 135 2.98 13.16 2.71
CA TRP A 135 3.01 12.92 1.26
C TRP A 135 4.06 11.88 0.90
N VAL A 136 5.33 12.24 0.95
CA VAL A 136 6.43 11.39 0.45
C VAL A 136 6.49 10.06 1.22
N GLY A 137 6.41 10.11 2.54
CA GLY A 137 6.48 8.96 3.44
C GLY A 137 5.35 7.97 3.19
N LEU A 138 4.08 8.43 3.27
CA LEU A 138 2.93 7.56 2.96
C LEU A 138 2.99 7.00 1.53
N PHE A 139 3.39 7.81 0.55
CA PHE A 139 3.50 7.34 -0.84
C PHE A 139 4.54 6.23 -0.98
N ILE A 140 5.75 6.42 -0.43
CA ILE A 140 6.81 5.41 -0.43
C ILE A 140 6.36 4.15 0.29
N MET A 141 5.78 4.27 1.49
CA MET A 141 5.31 3.12 2.26
C MET A 141 4.25 2.32 1.49
N GLY A 142 3.26 3.00 0.93
CA GLY A 142 2.20 2.38 0.14
C GLY A 142 2.74 1.63 -1.08
N ILE A 143 3.51 2.30 -1.93
CA ILE A 143 4.08 1.69 -3.12
C ILE A 143 5.04 0.55 -2.75
N SER A 144 5.80 0.67 -1.67
CA SER A 144 6.70 -0.39 -1.20
C SER A 144 5.93 -1.66 -0.81
N TYR A 145 4.82 -1.53 -0.08
CA TYR A 145 3.96 -2.67 0.25
C TYR A 145 3.33 -3.33 -0.98
N PHE A 146 3.14 -2.58 -2.08
CA PHE A 146 2.62 -3.13 -3.33
C PHE A 146 3.70 -3.76 -4.21
N ALA A 147 4.81 -3.07 -4.41
CA ALA A 147 5.79 -3.38 -5.45
C ALA A 147 6.87 -4.36 -4.97
N LEU A 148 7.39 -4.19 -3.75
CA LEU A 148 8.52 -4.98 -3.27
C LEU A 148 8.21 -6.48 -3.14
N PRO A 149 7.06 -6.91 -2.56
CA PRO A 149 6.73 -8.33 -2.50
C PRO A 149 6.68 -8.97 -3.90
N LYS A 150 6.19 -8.23 -4.90
CA LYS A 150 6.12 -8.70 -6.30
C LYS A 150 7.50 -8.84 -6.93
N PHE A 151 8.39 -7.86 -6.73
CA PHE A 151 9.76 -7.95 -7.22
C PHE A 151 10.54 -9.10 -6.57
N TRP A 152 10.27 -9.38 -5.30
CA TRP A 152 10.89 -10.49 -4.58
C TRP A 152 10.15 -11.82 -4.76
N ASN A 153 9.09 -11.86 -5.58
CA ASN A 153 8.29 -13.06 -5.79
C ASN A 153 7.86 -13.72 -4.46
N THR A 154 7.35 -12.92 -3.53
CA THR A 154 6.88 -13.34 -2.21
C THR A 154 5.58 -12.62 -1.84
N MET A 155 4.92 -13.11 -0.80
CA MET A 155 3.72 -12.47 -0.24
C MET A 155 4.14 -11.48 0.83
N LEU A 156 3.38 -10.40 1.01
CA LEU A 156 3.62 -9.46 2.09
C LEU A 156 3.56 -10.19 3.44
N TYR A 157 4.56 -9.98 4.30
CA TYR A 157 4.69 -10.73 5.54
C TYR A 157 3.47 -10.60 6.47
N SER A 158 2.95 -9.37 6.64
CA SER A 158 1.78 -9.14 7.49
C SER A 158 1.04 -7.86 7.15
N THR A 159 -0.13 -8.03 6.56
CA THR A 159 -1.06 -6.95 6.21
C THR A 159 -1.66 -6.25 7.44
N PRO A 160 -2.02 -6.94 8.53
CA PRO A 160 -2.44 -6.27 9.76
C PRO A 160 -1.35 -5.33 10.32
N LEU A 161 -0.07 -5.70 10.24
CA LEU A 161 1.02 -4.81 10.67
C LEU A 161 1.20 -3.63 9.71
N ALA A 162 0.99 -3.82 8.41
CA ALA A 162 0.98 -2.73 7.44
C ALA A 162 -0.13 -1.70 7.76
N TYR A 163 -1.36 -2.15 8.06
CA TYR A 163 -2.43 -1.25 8.53
C TYR A 163 -2.09 -0.55 9.85
N LYS A 164 -1.47 -1.26 10.81
CA LYS A 164 -1.02 -0.60 12.05
C LYS A 164 -0.01 0.51 11.78
N SER A 165 0.95 0.30 10.86
CA SER A 165 1.89 1.35 10.47
C SER A 165 1.15 2.56 9.87
N PHE A 166 0.14 2.33 9.04
CA PHE A 166 -0.71 3.40 8.50
C PHE A 166 -1.34 4.25 9.61
N PHE A 167 -2.07 3.62 10.54
CA PHE A 167 -2.79 4.35 11.58
C PHE A 167 -1.85 5.06 12.55
N LEU A 168 -0.68 4.47 12.86
CA LEU A 168 0.36 5.13 13.65
C LEU A 168 0.87 6.39 12.93
N MET A 169 1.14 6.31 11.63
CA MET A 169 1.58 7.46 10.83
C MET A 169 0.54 8.57 10.82
N ILE A 170 -0.73 8.24 10.52
CA ILE A 170 -1.81 9.23 10.45
C ILE A 170 -2.08 9.89 11.79
N ALA A 171 -2.15 9.10 12.87
CA ALA A 171 -2.29 9.66 14.22
C ALA A 171 -1.10 10.56 14.57
N GLY A 172 0.11 10.14 14.20
CA GLY A 172 1.33 10.91 14.39
C GLY A 172 1.32 12.25 13.67
N ILE A 173 1.00 12.26 12.37
CA ILE A 173 0.87 13.48 11.56
C ILE A 173 -0.22 14.40 12.11
N PHE A 174 -1.38 13.84 12.45
CA PHE A 174 -2.50 14.61 13.00
C PHE A 174 -2.10 15.32 14.29
N LEU A 175 -1.52 14.58 15.25
CA LEU A 175 -1.08 15.14 16.52
C LEU A 175 0.01 16.19 16.32
N SER A 176 1.03 15.89 15.51
CA SER A 176 2.10 16.84 15.19
C SER A 176 1.53 18.13 14.59
N PHE A 177 0.71 18.03 13.54
CA PHE A 177 0.16 19.19 12.85
C PHE A 177 -0.70 20.06 13.77
N VAL A 178 -1.68 19.44 14.44
CA VAL A 178 -2.65 20.15 15.29
C VAL A 178 -1.95 20.80 16.48
N PHE A 179 -1.12 20.05 17.20
CA PHE A 179 -0.57 20.53 18.46
C PHE A 179 0.67 21.42 18.30
N LYS A 180 1.48 21.26 17.24
CA LYS A 180 2.52 22.27 16.92
C LYS A 180 1.86 23.60 16.55
N THR A 181 0.81 23.57 15.73
CA THR A 181 0.05 24.77 15.35
C THR A 181 -0.64 25.44 16.54
N LEU A 182 -1.33 24.67 17.39
CA LEU A 182 -1.95 25.17 18.62
C LEU A 182 -0.91 25.74 19.58
N SER A 183 0.22 25.06 19.78
CA SER A 183 1.29 25.54 20.66
C SER A 183 1.84 26.89 20.18
N TYR A 184 1.96 27.09 18.86
CA TYR A 184 2.36 28.38 18.30
C TYR A 184 1.36 29.50 18.61
N TYR A 185 0.06 29.30 18.33
CA TYR A 185 -0.93 30.36 18.49
C TYR A 185 -1.33 30.65 19.93
N SER A 186 -1.37 29.63 20.79
CA SER A 186 -1.78 29.78 22.20
C SER A 186 -0.62 30.09 23.15
N GLY A 187 0.62 29.80 22.76
CA GLY A 187 1.77 29.82 23.65
C GLY A 187 1.74 28.77 24.78
N PHE A 188 0.71 27.91 24.84
CA PHE A 188 0.57 26.92 25.91
C PHE A 188 1.60 25.80 25.76
N PHE A 189 2.46 25.66 26.78
CA PHE A 189 3.54 24.67 26.80
C PHE A 189 3.02 23.23 26.75
N PHE A 190 1.88 22.94 27.39
CA PHE A 190 1.33 21.58 27.47
C PHE A 190 0.93 21.00 26.10
N PHE A 191 0.69 21.82 25.08
CA PHE A 191 0.47 21.33 23.71
C PHE A 191 1.73 20.73 23.06
N LYS A 192 2.93 20.99 23.59
CA LYS A 192 4.15 20.34 23.09
C LYS A 192 4.21 18.84 23.41
N ILE A 193 3.52 18.40 24.47
CA ILE A 193 3.48 16.97 24.88
C ILE A 193 2.78 16.11 23.82
N PRO A 194 1.53 16.37 23.40
CA PRO A 194 0.89 15.60 22.34
C PRO A 194 1.59 15.76 20.99
N ALA A 195 2.22 16.91 20.70
CA ALA A 195 3.05 17.07 19.51
C ALA A 195 4.26 16.11 19.52
N LEU A 196 4.97 16.00 20.65
CA LEU A 196 6.07 15.04 20.82
C LEU A 196 5.59 13.59 20.67
N PHE A 197 4.43 13.27 21.26
CA PHE A 197 3.81 11.95 21.08
C PHE A 197 3.51 11.68 19.61
N GLY A 198 3.05 12.69 18.85
CA GLY A 198 2.90 12.63 17.41
C GLY A 198 4.16 12.18 16.69
N CYS A 199 5.30 12.82 16.96
CA CYS A 199 6.60 12.44 16.40
C CYS A 199 6.99 10.99 16.75
N ILE A 200 6.73 10.55 17.98
CA ILE A 200 7.02 9.17 18.41
C ILE A 200 6.17 8.17 17.61
N LEU A 201 4.89 8.45 17.37
CA LEU A 201 4.03 7.59 16.56
C LEU A 201 4.48 7.51 15.10
N GLN A 202 4.93 8.63 14.52
CA GLN A 202 5.50 8.64 13.17
C GLN A 202 6.76 7.76 13.09
N ALA A 203 7.67 7.90 14.06
CA ALA A 203 8.87 7.06 14.14
C ALA A 203 8.54 5.57 14.32
N ALA A 204 7.59 5.25 15.22
CA ALA A 204 7.13 3.89 15.45
C ALA A 204 6.49 3.27 14.19
N SER A 205 5.75 4.06 13.41
CA SER A 205 5.23 3.65 12.11
C SER A 205 6.35 3.26 11.15
N ILE A 206 7.39 4.09 11.02
CA ILE A 206 8.52 3.84 10.12
C ILE A 206 9.25 2.56 10.54
N VAL A 207 9.51 2.37 11.84
CA VAL A 207 10.14 1.14 12.36
C VAL A 207 9.28 -0.08 12.04
N LEU A 208 7.95 0.01 12.21
CA LEU A 208 7.05 -1.08 11.89
C LEU A 208 7.02 -1.39 10.39
N PHE A 209 7.05 -0.36 9.54
CA PHE A 209 7.15 -0.50 8.09
C PHE A 209 8.43 -1.22 7.67
N ILE A 210 9.59 -0.76 8.18
CA ILE A 210 10.89 -1.40 7.91
C ILE A 210 10.85 -2.86 8.36
N TYR A 211 10.32 -3.12 9.56
CA TYR A 211 10.17 -4.49 10.06
C TYR A 211 9.35 -5.38 9.12
N VAL A 212 8.18 -4.92 8.66
CA VAL A 212 7.33 -5.69 7.73
C VAL A 212 8.06 -5.95 6.41
N ILE A 213 8.71 -4.95 5.84
CA ILE A 213 9.44 -5.09 4.57
C ILE A 213 10.64 -6.02 4.71
N CYS A 214 11.46 -5.89 5.76
CA CYS A 214 12.58 -6.79 6.03
C CYS A 214 12.11 -8.23 6.22
N ARG A 215 11.05 -8.44 7.01
CA ARG A 215 10.48 -9.80 7.19
C ARG A 215 9.91 -10.36 5.89
N THR A 216 9.36 -9.51 5.03
CA THR A 216 8.89 -9.92 3.70
C THR A 216 10.06 -10.39 2.84
N PHE A 217 11.15 -9.62 2.79
CA PHE A 217 12.37 -9.98 2.06
C PHE A 217 12.98 -11.30 2.56
N PHE A 218 13.12 -11.49 3.88
CA PHE A 218 13.68 -12.72 4.44
C PHE A 218 12.74 -13.94 4.34
N SER A 219 11.49 -13.74 3.89
CA SER A 219 10.54 -14.83 3.63
C SER A 219 10.45 -15.20 2.14
N ALA A 220 11.19 -14.49 1.27
CA ALA A 220 11.31 -14.80 -0.16
C ALA A 220 12.29 -15.95 -0.39
#